data_AF-A0A2E1NTL6-F1
#
_entry.id   AF-A0A2E1NTL6-F1
#
_cell.length_a   1.000
_cell.length_b   1.000
_cell.length_c   1.000
_cell.angle_alpha   90.00
_cell.angle_beta   90.00
_cell.angle_gamma   90.00
#
_symmetry.space_group_name_H-M   'P 1'
#
loop_
_entity.id
_entity.type
_entity.pdbx_description
1 polymer ?
#
loop_
_entity_poly.entity_id
_entity_poly.type
_entity_poly.pdbx_seq_one_letter_code
_entity_poly.pdbx_strand_id
1 'polypeptide(L)'
;MGKWINYGLSMLLATMLMSCSLFGDKDKDEERENSKTLTEKQLYERVQILLDKESFDLAVKNLQLLESRFPFGTYAEQSQLEIIYAYYRNNEEDSAIASAERFIRLHANHSEVDYAWYMRGLANYSLKPGLLSRFYQSDKAQRDVASAERSFREFERFIQRYPDSLYAADARARMLYIKYVLARHELVVANYYVKRKAYTAAVNRAKVVIENFQGSEATADALALLVFCYQQMELPTLAQTNLLILKNNFPNHASFDENGDYRYGANYELDKRSRLNRLSFGFLDAPRAPVFDSREQ
;
A
#
# COMPACT_ATOMS: atom_id res chain seq x y z
N MET A 1 -46.54 4.84 -29.30
CA MET A 1 -46.53 5.40 -27.93
C MET A 1 -45.25 5.12 -27.13
N GLY A 2 -44.46 4.08 -27.43
CA GLY A 2 -43.26 3.74 -26.63
C GLY A 2 -42.10 4.74 -26.65
N LYS A 3 -41.90 5.52 -27.74
CA LYS A 3 -40.80 6.50 -27.81
C LYS A 3 -40.98 7.68 -26.84
N TRP A 4 -42.21 8.14 -26.62
CA TRP A 4 -42.51 9.27 -25.72
C TRP A 4 -42.32 8.92 -24.24
N ILE A 5 -42.56 7.65 -23.88
CA ILE A 5 -42.34 7.13 -22.52
C ILE A 5 -40.84 7.08 -22.19
N ASN A 6 -40.00 6.68 -23.17
CA ASN A 6 -38.54 6.65 -22.96
C ASN A 6 -37.91 8.05 -22.83
N TYR A 7 -38.43 9.05 -23.56
CA TYR A 7 -37.97 10.44 -23.39
C TYR A 7 -38.44 11.05 -22.06
N GLY A 8 -39.66 10.72 -21.60
CA GLY A 8 -40.14 11.13 -20.28
C GLY A 8 -39.34 10.54 -19.13
N LEU A 9 -38.94 9.26 -19.23
CA LEU A 9 -38.11 8.60 -18.22
C LEU A 9 -36.68 9.18 -18.17
N SER A 10 -36.11 9.50 -19.34
CA SER A 10 -34.78 10.13 -19.44
C SER A 10 -34.77 11.55 -18.85
N MET A 11 -35.83 12.33 -19.08
CA MET A 11 -35.96 13.69 -18.55
C MET A 11 -36.14 13.70 -17.02
N LEU A 12 -36.84 12.71 -16.46
CA LEU A 12 -37.05 12.57 -15.02
C LEU A 12 -35.77 12.09 -14.28
N LEU A 13 -34.96 11.27 -14.94
CA LEU A 13 -33.65 10.87 -14.42
C LEU A 13 -32.65 12.04 -14.41
N ALA A 14 -32.70 12.90 -15.44
CA ALA A 14 -31.86 14.09 -15.52
C ALA A 14 -32.21 15.14 -14.45
N THR A 15 -33.48 15.31 -14.11
CA THR A 15 -33.90 16.24 -13.03
C THR A 15 -33.57 15.71 -11.64
N MET A 16 -33.60 14.39 -11.42
CA MET A 16 -33.13 13.80 -10.16
C MET A 16 -31.62 13.97 -9.95
N LEU A 17 -30.81 13.84 -11.01
CA LEU A 17 -29.36 14.04 -10.92
C LEU A 17 -28.97 15.52 -10.65
N MET A 18 -29.78 16.48 -11.10
CA MET A 18 -29.59 17.91 -10.78
C MET A 18 -30.01 18.30 -9.36
N SER A 19 -30.87 17.51 -8.68
CA SER A 19 -31.31 17.84 -7.32
C SER A 19 -30.26 17.57 -6.23
N CYS A 20 -29.30 16.68 -6.47
CA CYS A 20 -28.27 16.37 -5.48
C CYS A 20 -27.12 17.38 -5.42
N SER A 21 -26.95 18.27 -6.42
CA SER A 21 -25.86 19.26 -6.43
C SER A 21 -26.22 20.61 -5.78
N LEU A 22 -27.51 20.92 -5.61
CA LEU A 22 -27.97 22.25 -5.17
C LEU A 22 -28.12 22.42 -3.65
N PHE A 23 -28.24 21.34 -2.89
CA PHE A 23 -28.45 21.42 -1.43
C PHE A 23 -27.17 21.35 -0.59
N GLY A 24 -26.08 20.77 -1.10
CA GLY A 24 -24.85 20.58 -0.32
C GLY A 24 -23.88 21.76 -0.30
N ASP A 25 -23.96 22.70 -1.25
CA ASP A 25 -22.94 23.76 -1.40
C ASP A 25 -23.29 25.03 -0.61
N LYS A 26 -24.58 25.35 -0.46
CA LYS A 26 -25.03 26.53 0.31
C LYS A 26 -24.63 26.48 1.78
N ASP A 27 -24.83 25.33 2.43
CA ASP A 27 -24.47 25.14 3.84
C ASP A 27 -22.94 25.24 4.04
N LYS A 28 -22.15 24.80 3.05
CA LYS A 28 -20.69 24.92 3.08
C LYS A 28 -20.21 26.35 2.91
N ASP A 29 -20.90 27.15 2.10
CA ASP A 29 -20.56 28.56 1.88
C ASP A 29 -20.98 29.43 3.06
N GLU A 30 -22.17 29.19 3.63
CA GLU A 30 -22.61 29.86 4.86
C GLU A 30 -21.65 29.58 6.03
N GLU A 31 -21.23 28.32 6.16
CA GLU A 31 -20.23 27.93 7.15
C GLU A 31 -18.91 28.72 7.00
N ARG A 32 -18.42 28.89 5.76
CA ARG A 32 -17.17 29.63 5.49
C ARG A 32 -17.28 31.10 5.85
N GLU A 33 -18.42 31.74 5.57
CA GLU A 33 -18.62 33.14 5.91
C GLU A 33 -18.76 33.35 7.42
N ASN A 34 -19.51 32.48 8.10
CA ASN A 34 -19.69 32.54 9.55
C ASN A 34 -18.36 32.42 10.30
N SER A 35 -17.47 31.53 9.86
CA SER A 35 -16.16 31.32 10.48
C SER A 35 -15.22 32.52 10.45
N LYS A 36 -15.39 33.46 9.51
CA LYS A 36 -14.52 34.64 9.39
C LYS A 36 -14.71 35.65 10.52
N THR A 37 -15.86 35.64 11.20
CA THR A 37 -16.15 36.59 12.29
C THR A 37 -15.87 36.00 13.67
N LEU A 38 -15.58 34.70 13.75
CA LEU A 38 -15.33 34.01 15.02
C LEU A 38 -14.01 34.46 15.67
N THR A 39 -14.00 34.40 17.00
CA THR A 39 -12.78 34.49 17.82
C THR A 39 -11.93 33.23 17.67
N GLU A 40 -10.66 33.27 18.09
CA GLU A 40 -9.75 32.13 18.00
C GLU A 40 -10.32 30.87 18.67
N LYS A 41 -10.77 30.98 19.93
CA LYS A 41 -11.35 29.88 20.68
C LYS A 41 -12.59 29.30 20.01
N GLN A 42 -13.52 30.15 19.57
CA GLN A 42 -14.74 29.70 18.89
C GLN A 42 -14.43 29.01 17.56
N LEU A 43 -13.42 29.51 16.82
CA LEU A 43 -12.99 28.90 15.58
C LEU A 43 -12.36 27.52 15.83
N TYR A 44 -11.55 27.39 16.88
CA TYR A 44 -10.97 26.10 17.29
C TYR A 44 -12.05 25.10 17.74
N GLU A 45 -12.99 25.51 18.59
CA GLU A 45 -14.14 24.68 19.00
C GLU A 45 -14.96 24.25 17.79
N ARG A 46 -15.13 25.15 16.79
CA ARG A 46 -15.83 24.81 15.54
C ARG A 46 -15.07 23.76 14.74
N VAL A 47 -13.74 23.86 14.65
CA VAL A 47 -12.89 22.84 14.02
C VAL A 47 -13.10 21.48 14.68
N GLN A 48 -13.08 21.39 16.02
CA GLN A 48 -13.29 20.12 16.72
C GLN A 48 -14.63 19.47 16.33
N ILE A 49 -15.71 20.25 16.30
CA ILE A 49 -17.02 19.78 15.86
C ILE A 49 -16.99 19.27 14.41
N LEU A 50 -16.25 19.93 13.52
CA LEU A 50 -16.12 19.52 12.11
C LEU A 50 -15.29 18.23 11.97
N LEU A 51 -14.24 18.07 12.77
CA LEU A 51 -13.42 16.84 12.82
C LEU A 51 -14.25 15.66 13.33
N ASP A 52 -15.03 15.86 14.40
CA ASP A 52 -15.93 14.85 14.97
C ASP A 52 -17.03 14.42 13.99
N LYS A 53 -17.50 15.37 13.16
CA LYS A 53 -18.46 15.12 12.08
C LYS A 53 -17.83 14.58 10.80
N GLU A 54 -16.54 14.27 10.81
CA GLU A 54 -15.76 13.82 9.66
C GLU A 54 -15.83 14.76 8.44
N SER A 55 -16.12 16.04 8.68
CA SER A 55 -16.21 17.08 7.66
C SER A 55 -14.83 17.68 7.39
N PHE A 56 -13.88 16.83 6.97
CA PHE A 56 -12.47 17.17 6.86
C PHE A 56 -12.19 18.32 5.90
N ASP A 57 -12.88 18.40 4.76
CA ASP A 57 -12.79 19.53 3.82
C ASP A 57 -13.02 20.90 4.52
N LEU A 58 -14.05 20.97 5.36
CA LEU A 58 -14.40 22.19 6.08
C LEU A 58 -13.46 22.43 7.26
N ALA A 59 -13.06 21.36 7.96
CA ALA A 59 -12.09 21.44 9.04
C ALA A 59 -10.76 22.02 8.55
N VAL A 60 -10.24 21.55 7.41
CA VAL A 60 -9.03 22.09 6.77
C VAL A 60 -9.16 23.59 6.51
N LYS A 61 -10.27 24.04 5.91
CA LYS A 61 -10.47 25.47 5.62
C LYS A 61 -10.51 26.32 6.88
N ASN A 62 -11.16 25.83 7.94
CA ASN A 62 -11.22 26.53 9.22
C ASN A 62 -9.86 26.54 9.95
N LEU A 63 -9.09 25.46 9.84
CA LEU A 63 -7.73 25.37 10.36
C LEU A 63 -6.78 26.34 9.64
N GLN A 64 -6.84 26.43 8.31
CA GLN A 64 -6.09 27.41 7.53
C GLN A 64 -6.48 28.86 7.89
N LEU A 65 -7.78 29.09 8.11
CA LEU A 65 -8.27 30.39 8.58
C LEU A 65 -7.73 30.73 9.97
N LEU A 66 -7.65 29.75 10.88
CA LEU A 66 -7.10 29.92 12.22
C LEU A 66 -5.61 30.26 12.13
N GLU A 67 -4.81 29.49 11.36
CA GLU A 67 -3.39 29.75 11.17
C GLU A 67 -3.09 31.14 10.59
N SER A 68 -3.92 31.60 9.64
CA SER A 68 -3.71 32.90 8.99
C SER A 68 -4.12 34.09 9.86
N ARG A 69 -5.21 33.96 10.65
CA ARG A 69 -5.72 35.05 11.50
C ARG A 69 -5.03 35.10 12.86
N PHE A 70 -4.66 33.95 13.41
CA PHE A 70 -4.12 33.81 14.76
C PHE A 70 -2.80 33.00 14.77
N PRO A 71 -1.76 33.44 14.03
CA PRO A 71 -0.51 32.68 13.87
C PRO A 71 0.29 32.47 15.16
N PHE A 72 0.04 33.29 16.19
CA PHE A 72 0.65 33.20 17.52
C PHE A 72 -0.40 32.97 18.61
N GLY A 73 -1.58 32.48 18.22
CA GLY A 73 -2.68 32.18 19.12
C GLY A 73 -2.38 30.99 20.04
N THR A 74 -3.20 30.82 21.07
CA THR A 74 -3.09 29.69 22.01
C THR A 74 -3.25 28.34 21.32
N TYR A 75 -4.05 28.27 20.26
CA TYR A 75 -4.35 27.04 19.52
C TYR A 75 -3.56 26.92 18.21
N ALA A 76 -2.61 27.83 17.94
CA ALA A 76 -1.91 27.90 16.67
C ALA A 76 -1.10 26.63 16.36
N GLU A 77 -0.26 26.19 17.30
CA GLU A 77 0.58 24.99 17.13
C GLU A 77 -0.27 23.72 17.05
N GLN A 78 -1.29 23.62 17.91
CA GLN A 78 -2.23 22.49 17.91
C GLN A 78 -3.00 22.40 16.58
N SER A 79 -3.41 23.53 16.02
CA SER A 79 -4.11 23.60 14.72
C SER A 79 -3.21 23.12 13.58
N GLN A 80 -1.91 23.41 13.63
CA GLN A 80 -0.95 22.90 12.64
C GLN A 80 -0.76 21.37 12.74
N LEU A 81 -0.96 20.76 13.91
CA LEU A 81 -0.97 19.31 14.03
C LEU A 81 -2.28 18.71 13.49
N GLU A 82 -3.41 19.34 13.83
CA GLU A 82 -4.73 18.88 13.43
C GLU A 82 -4.97 19.01 11.92
N ILE A 83 -4.36 19.99 11.25
CA ILE A 83 -4.48 20.14 9.81
C ILE A 83 -3.80 18.98 9.07
N ILE A 84 -2.71 18.43 9.61
CA ILE A 84 -2.05 17.22 9.07
C ILE A 84 -3.04 16.05 9.10
N TYR A 85 -3.71 15.86 10.24
CA TYR A 85 -4.73 14.83 10.40
C TYR A 85 -5.91 15.03 9.46
N ALA A 86 -6.44 16.25 9.39
CA ALA A 86 -7.57 16.58 8.54
C ALA A 86 -7.24 16.31 7.07
N TYR A 87 -6.06 16.72 6.58
CA TYR A 87 -5.60 16.39 5.23
C TYR A 87 -5.48 14.89 4.99
N TYR A 88 -4.87 14.17 5.92
CA TYR A 88 -4.72 12.72 5.81
C TYR A 88 -6.08 12.02 5.71
N ARG A 89 -7.02 12.39 6.59
CA ARG A 89 -8.38 11.85 6.60
C ARG A 89 -9.20 12.27 5.37
N ASN A 90 -8.89 13.44 4.79
CA ASN A 90 -9.50 13.90 3.54
C ASN A 90 -8.91 13.21 2.30
N ASN A 91 -7.87 12.38 2.46
CA ASN A 91 -7.13 11.75 1.37
C ASN A 91 -6.41 12.77 0.47
N GLU A 92 -5.87 13.79 1.12
CA GLU A 92 -4.94 14.75 0.54
C GLU A 92 -3.55 14.47 1.11
N GLU A 93 -2.98 13.31 0.77
CA GLU A 93 -1.73 12.85 1.37
C GLU A 93 -0.57 13.81 1.13
N ASP A 94 -0.48 14.39 -0.08
CA ASP A 94 0.57 15.38 -0.41
C ASP A 94 0.47 16.63 0.48
N SER A 95 -0.76 17.11 0.75
CA SER A 95 -1.03 18.23 1.66
C SER A 95 -0.69 17.88 3.12
N ALA A 96 -0.97 16.65 3.54
CA ALA A 96 -0.62 16.16 4.87
C ALA A 96 0.90 16.08 5.04
N ILE A 97 1.63 15.56 4.04
CA ILE A 97 3.09 15.49 4.04
C ILE A 97 3.70 16.89 4.13
N ALA A 98 3.25 17.82 3.29
CA ALA A 98 3.76 19.20 3.29
C ALA A 98 3.51 19.91 4.64
N SER A 99 2.31 19.73 5.21
CA SER A 99 1.96 20.27 6.53
C SER A 99 2.82 19.68 7.64
N ALA A 100 3.05 18.36 7.61
CA ALA A 100 3.90 17.68 8.59
C ALA A 100 5.37 18.14 8.50
N GLU A 101 5.92 18.27 7.29
CA GLU A 101 7.27 18.80 7.08
C GLU A 101 7.42 20.24 7.57
N ARG A 102 6.40 21.07 7.35
CA ARG A 102 6.37 22.43 7.88
C ARG A 102 6.37 22.43 9.40
N PHE A 103 5.50 21.64 10.03
CA PHE A 103 5.44 21.54 11.50
C PHE A 103 6.79 21.08 12.08
N ILE A 104 7.37 20.01 11.55
CA ILE A 104 8.66 19.47 11.99
C ILE A 104 9.77 20.53 11.89
N ARG A 105 9.78 21.33 10.81
CA ARG A 105 10.78 22.37 10.58
C ARG A 105 10.61 23.57 11.52
N LEU A 106 9.37 23.99 11.78
CA LEU A 106 9.08 25.17 12.59
C LEU A 106 9.10 24.87 14.10
N HIS A 107 8.68 23.67 14.50
CA HIS A 107 8.42 23.28 15.88
C HIS A 107 9.20 22.00 16.27
N ALA A 108 10.50 21.95 15.96
CA ALA A 108 11.34 20.77 16.16
C ALA A 108 11.44 20.29 17.63
N ASN A 109 11.23 21.18 18.60
CA ASN A 109 11.30 20.90 20.04
C ASN A 109 9.90 20.73 20.69
N HIS A 110 8.83 20.72 19.90
CA HIS A 110 7.47 20.56 20.42
C HIS A 110 7.25 19.14 20.97
N SER A 111 6.46 18.99 22.03
CA SER A 111 6.24 17.69 22.70
C SER A 111 5.67 16.64 21.75
N GLU A 112 4.74 17.05 20.89
CA GLU A 112 4.05 16.19 19.90
C GLU A 112 4.71 16.22 18.51
N VAL A 113 5.99 16.61 18.39
CA VAL A 113 6.65 16.62 17.07
C VAL A 113 6.77 15.21 16.50
N ASP A 114 6.85 14.19 17.36
CA ASP A 114 6.89 12.78 17.01
C ASP A 114 5.60 12.35 16.28
N TYR A 115 4.44 12.89 16.66
CA TYR A 115 3.17 12.71 15.93
C TYR A 115 3.27 13.22 14.49
N ALA A 116 3.86 14.40 14.24
CA ALA A 116 4.04 14.91 12.88
C ALA A 116 4.97 14.02 12.04
N TRP A 117 6.04 13.49 12.64
CA TRP A 117 6.92 12.50 11.97
C TRP A 117 6.16 11.22 11.62
N TYR A 118 5.39 10.69 12.56
CA TYR A 118 4.56 9.52 12.37
C TYR A 118 3.52 9.74 11.24
N MET A 119 2.80 10.86 11.28
CA MET A 119 1.81 11.21 10.27
C MET A 119 2.41 11.41 8.89
N ARG A 120 3.64 11.92 8.78
CA ARG A 120 4.34 11.99 7.48
C ARG A 120 4.60 10.61 6.89
N GLY A 121 5.00 9.64 7.72
CA GLY A 121 5.16 8.25 7.31
C GLY A 121 3.83 7.61 6.90
N LEU A 122 2.77 7.92 7.64
CA LEU A 122 1.41 7.44 7.39
C LEU A 122 0.77 8.04 6.14
N ALA A 123 1.00 9.32 5.85
CA ALA A 123 0.51 9.95 4.63
C ALA A 123 1.23 9.42 3.38
N ASN A 124 2.53 9.11 3.48
CA ASN A 124 3.22 8.36 2.41
C ASN A 124 2.71 6.92 2.24
N TYR A 125 2.02 6.41 3.26
CA TYR A 125 1.40 5.10 3.29
C TYR A 125 -0.06 5.16 2.80
N SER A 126 -0.27 5.38 1.50
CA SER A 126 -1.63 5.39 0.96
C SER A 126 -2.22 3.97 0.95
N LEU A 127 -3.15 3.72 1.87
CA LEU A 127 -3.89 2.46 2.05
C LEU A 127 -5.12 2.36 1.11
N LYS A 128 -5.29 3.28 0.15
CA LYS A 128 -6.39 3.22 -0.82
C LYS A 128 -6.19 2.08 -1.83
N PRO A 129 -7.28 1.54 -2.43
CA PRO A 129 -7.26 0.25 -3.12
C PRO A 129 -6.26 0.24 -4.29
N GLY A 130 -5.10 -0.33 -4.02
CA GLY A 130 -3.90 -0.35 -4.86
C GLY A 130 -2.75 -1.16 -4.25
N LEU A 131 -2.72 -1.30 -2.91
CA LEU A 131 -1.64 -1.96 -2.14
C LEU A 131 -0.96 -3.17 -2.80
N LEU A 132 -1.75 -4.02 -3.44
CA LEU A 132 -1.36 -4.80 -4.61
C LEU A 132 -2.66 -4.85 -5.41
N SER A 133 -2.82 -4.16 -6.55
CA SER A 133 -3.95 -4.42 -7.47
C SER A 133 -3.78 -5.81 -8.12
N ARG A 134 -3.75 -6.81 -7.24
CA ARG A 134 -3.57 -8.26 -7.31
C ARG A 134 -2.82 -8.75 -8.54
N PHE A 135 -1.51 -8.49 -8.54
CA PHE A 135 -0.48 -9.26 -9.24
C PHE A 135 -0.40 -9.18 -10.79
N TYR A 136 -0.98 -8.17 -11.48
CA TYR A 136 -0.58 -7.53 -12.79
C TYR A 136 -1.80 -6.79 -13.42
N GLN A 137 -1.79 -5.83 -14.38
CA GLN A 137 -0.82 -4.99 -15.13
C GLN A 137 -1.30 -3.52 -15.07
N SER A 138 -0.46 -2.57 -14.62
CA SER A 138 -0.43 -1.14 -15.02
C SER A 138 0.64 -0.36 -14.21
N ASP A 139 0.98 0.85 -14.66
CA ASP A 139 1.81 1.90 -14.03
C ASP A 139 1.50 2.10 -12.53
N LYS A 140 0.24 1.87 -12.13
CA LYS A 140 -0.23 1.93 -10.75
C LYS A 140 0.58 1.03 -9.80
N ALA A 141 0.89 -0.20 -10.19
CA ALA A 141 1.64 -1.12 -9.32
C ALA A 141 3.08 -0.65 -9.03
N GLN A 142 3.74 0.01 -10.00
CA GLN A 142 5.08 0.58 -9.78
C GLN A 142 5.01 1.80 -8.85
N ARG A 143 3.98 2.64 -9.02
CA ARG A 143 3.70 3.77 -8.13
C ARG A 143 3.45 3.31 -6.69
N ASP A 144 2.71 2.22 -6.52
CA ASP A 144 2.38 1.66 -5.20
C ASP A 144 3.64 1.15 -4.47
N VAL A 145 4.56 0.48 -5.17
CA VAL A 145 5.86 0.04 -4.62
C VAL A 145 6.71 1.23 -4.18
N ALA A 146 6.85 2.25 -5.04
CA ALA A 146 7.65 3.43 -4.71
C ALA A 146 7.10 4.19 -3.48
N SER A 147 5.77 4.25 -3.35
CA SER A 147 5.11 4.84 -2.17
C SER A 147 5.39 4.02 -0.90
N ALA A 148 5.28 2.69 -0.99
CA ALA A 148 5.55 1.80 0.13
C ALA A 148 7.01 1.90 0.61
N GLU A 149 7.98 1.90 -0.30
CA GLU A 149 9.39 2.11 0.05
C GLU A 149 9.65 3.48 0.69
N ARG A 150 9.00 4.53 0.17
CA ARG A 150 9.12 5.87 0.74
C ARG A 150 8.55 5.90 2.16
N SER A 151 7.38 5.33 2.36
CA SER A 151 6.76 5.19 3.68
C SER A 151 7.64 4.40 4.65
N PHE A 152 8.25 3.29 4.22
CA PHE A 152 9.19 2.53 5.04
C PHE A 152 10.36 3.40 5.52
N ARG A 153 10.98 4.18 4.63
CA ARG A 153 12.08 5.09 4.97
C ARG A 153 11.66 6.23 5.89
N GLU A 154 10.40 6.68 5.82
CA GLU A 154 9.86 7.69 6.73
C GLU A 154 9.64 7.09 8.13
N PHE A 155 9.04 5.90 8.22
CA PHE A 155 8.87 5.21 9.50
C PHE A 155 10.22 4.81 10.11
N GLU A 156 11.19 4.38 9.31
CA GLU A 156 12.54 4.12 9.78
C GLU A 156 13.18 5.35 10.41
N ARG A 157 13.12 6.51 9.73
CA ARG A 157 13.60 7.78 10.29
C ARG A 157 12.86 8.19 11.56
N PHE A 158 11.54 7.99 11.60
CA PHE A 158 10.73 8.23 12.79
C PHE A 158 11.20 7.36 13.97
N ILE A 159 11.35 6.04 13.78
CA ILE A 159 11.78 5.11 14.83
C ILE A 159 13.22 5.39 15.28
N GLN A 160 14.12 5.74 14.38
CA GLN A 160 15.50 6.10 14.72
C GLN A 160 15.57 7.34 15.60
N ARG A 161 14.64 8.28 15.44
CA ARG A 161 14.61 9.55 16.18
C ARG A 161 13.75 9.51 17.44
N TYR A 162 12.62 8.81 17.40
CA TYR A 162 11.65 8.73 18.48
C TYR A 162 11.31 7.26 18.81
N PRO A 163 12.29 6.45 19.27
CA PRO A 163 12.09 5.03 19.53
C PRO A 163 11.07 4.72 20.64
N ASP A 164 10.88 5.67 21.57
CA ASP A 164 10.02 5.58 22.75
C ASP A 164 8.68 6.31 22.58
N SER A 165 8.40 6.84 21.38
CA SER A 165 7.10 7.47 21.08
C SER A 165 5.94 6.49 21.26
N LEU A 166 4.78 7.01 21.65
CA LEU A 166 3.52 6.26 21.71
C LEU A 166 3.17 5.60 20.37
N TYR A 167 3.60 6.18 19.24
CA TYR A 167 3.34 5.66 17.89
C TYR A 167 4.41 4.67 17.39
N ALA A 168 5.50 4.45 18.14
CA ALA A 168 6.62 3.63 17.69
C ALA A 168 6.23 2.16 17.45
N ALA A 169 5.35 1.60 18.29
CA ALA A 169 4.89 0.21 18.13
C ALA A 169 4.11 0.02 16.82
N ASP A 170 3.18 0.95 16.52
CA ASP A 170 2.39 0.91 15.29
C ASP A 170 3.26 1.14 14.04
N ALA A 171 4.18 2.10 14.07
CA ALA A 171 5.12 2.32 12.98
C ALA A 171 5.98 1.08 12.67
N ARG A 172 6.49 0.37 13.70
CA ARG A 172 7.22 -0.91 13.51
C ARG A 172 6.33 -1.98 12.87
N ALA A 173 5.07 -2.11 13.30
CA ALA A 173 4.13 -3.05 12.71
C ALA A 173 3.86 -2.73 11.24
N ARG A 174 3.69 -1.45 10.88
CA ARG A 174 3.55 -1.00 9.48
C ARG A 174 4.79 -1.27 8.65
N MET A 175 5.99 -1.01 9.19
CA MET A 175 7.25 -1.33 8.52
C MET A 175 7.35 -2.83 8.21
N LEU A 176 6.97 -3.70 9.16
CA LEU A 176 6.94 -5.14 8.95
C LEU A 176 5.95 -5.52 7.83
N TYR A 177 4.76 -4.94 7.84
CA TYR A 177 3.76 -5.17 6.79
C TYR A 177 4.25 -4.69 5.41
N ILE A 178 4.84 -3.49 5.32
CA ILE A 178 5.43 -2.98 4.08
C ILE A 178 6.52 -3.93 3.58
N LYS A 179 7.41 -4.38 4.46
CA LYS A 179 8.47 -5.35 4.16
C LYS A 179 7.88 -6.63 3.58
N TYR A 180 6.78 -7.15 4.15
CA TYR A 180 6.05 -8.28 3.60
C TYR A 180 5.47 -8.02 2.20
N VAL A 181 4.80 -6.88 1.99
CA VAL A 181 4.19 -6.53 0.69
C VAL A 181 5.25 -6.43 -0.41
N LEU A 182 6.38 -5.76 -0.14
CA LEU A 182 7.49 -5.62 -1.07
C LEU A 182 8.14 -6.97 -1.40
N ALA A 183 8.35 -7.83 -0.40
CA ALA A 183 8.86 -9.18 -0.61
C ALA A 183 7.97 -10.01 -1.54
N ARG A 184 6.64 -9.92 -1.32
CA ARG A 184 5.65 -10.62 -2.15
C ARG A 184 5.60 -10.07 -3.57
N HIS A 185 5.76 -8.77 -3.76
CA HIS A 185 5.88 -8.17 -5.09
C HIS A 185 7.05 -8.78 -5.87
N GLU A 186 8.24 -8.90 -5.27
CA GLU A 186 9.40 -9.49 -5.93
C GLU A 186 9.16 -10.96 -6.34
N LEU A 187 8.48 -11.75 -5.51
CA LEU A 187 8.11 -13.14 -5.86
C LEU A 187 7.14 -13.21 -7.04
N VAL A 188 6.20 -12.28 -7.15
CA VAL A 188 5.25 -12.24 -8.26
C VAL A 188 5.99 -11.94 -9.58
N VAL A 189 6.93 -11.00 -9.54
CA VAL A 189 7.81 -10.71 -10.68
C VAL A 189 8.71 -11.92 -11.00
N ALA A 190 9.22 -12.62 -9.99
CA ALA A 190 10.01 -13.82 -10.17
C ALA A 190 9.19 -14.96 -10.84
N ASN A 191 7.98 -15.21 -10.36
CA ASN A 191 7.03 -16.18 -10.95
C ASN A 191 6.70 -15.83 -12.42
N TYR A 192 6.58 -14.53 -12.75
CA TYR A 192 6.39 -14.06 -14.12
C TYR A 192 7.58 -14.42 -15.03
N TYR A 193 8.82 -14.34 -14.52
CA TYR A 193 10.03 -14.76 -15.24
C TYR A 193 10.16 -16.28 -15.35
N VAL A 194 9.81 -17.02 -14.30
CA VAL A 194 9.74 -18.49 -14.32
C VAL A 194 8.82 -18.98 -15.44
N LYS A 195 7.62 -18.38 -15.56
CA LYS A 195 6.67 -18.69 -16.64
C LYS A 195 7.24 -18.50 -18.05
N ARG A 196 8.28 -17.67 -18.21
CA ARG A 196 8.96 -17.38 -19.49
C ARG A 196 10.29 -18.10 -19.65
N LYS A 197 10.62 -19.04 -18.76
CA LYS A 197 11.93 -19.72 -18.73
C LYS A 197 13.11 -18.75 -18.57
N ALA A 198 12.87 -17.54 -18.04
CA ALA A 198 13.90 -16.53 -17.78
C ALA A 198 14.50 -16.74 -16.37
N TYR A 199 15.11 -17.91 -16.14
CA TYR A 199 15.51 -18.35 -14.80
C TYR A 199 16.54 -17.45 -14.14
N THR A 200 17.51 -16.91 -14.89
CA THR A 200 18.48 -15.94 -14.34
C THR A 200 17.80 -14.68 -13.80
N ALA A 201 16.76 -14.18 -14.49
CA ALA A 201 16.00 -13.01 -14.03
C ALA A 201 15.16 -13.34 -12.79
N ALA A 202 14.54 -14.52 -12.75
CA ALA A 202 13.80 -15.00 -11.59
C ALA A 202 14.70 -15.17 -10.35
N VAL A 203 15.91 -15.72 -10.54
CA VAL A 203 16.94 -15.85 -9.49
C VAL A 203 17.31 -14.49 -8.91
N ASN A 204 17.55 -13.49 -9.77
CA ASN A 204 17.89 -12.14 -9.29
C ASN A 204 16.77 -11.55 -8.43
N ARG A 205 15.50 -11.76 -8.81
CA ARG A 205 14.35 -11.31 -8.02
C ARG A 205 14.22 -12.04 -6.68
N ALA A 206 14.40 -13.36 -6.67
CA ALA A 206 14.37 -14.13 -5.42
C ALA A 206 15.54 -13.80 -4.48
N LYS A 207 16.72 -13.46 -5.00
CA LYS A 207 17.85 -12.97 -4.19
C LYS A 207 17.51 -11.67 -3.47
N VAL A 208 16.84 -10.72 -4.14
CA VAL A 208 16.36 -9.49 -3.50
C VAL A 208 15.48 -9.81 -2.28
N VAL A 209 14.61 -10.82 -2.38
CA VAL A 209 13.77 -11.30 -1.25
C VAL A 209 14.63 -11.81 -0.09
N ILE A 210 15.63 -12.65 -0.36
CA ILE A 210 16.46 -13.27 0.67
C ILE A 210 17.41 -12.26 1.32
N GLU A 211 17.94 -11.31 0.55
CA GLU A 211 18.91 -10.32 1.03
C GLU A 211 18.22 -9.20 1.83
N ASN A 212 17.10 -8.66 1.32
CA ASN A 212 16.48 -7.46 1.88
C ASN A 212 15.27 -7.76 2.77
N PHE A 213 14.61 -8.91 2.57
CA PHE A 213 13.32 -9.23 3.18
C PHE A 213 13.38 -10.44 4.14
N GLN A 214 14.52 -10.61 4.82
CA GLN A 214 14.71 -11.66 5.82
C GLN A 214 13.64 -11.62 6.92
N GLY A 215 13.20 -12.80 7.35
CA GLY A 215 12.15 -13.00 8.35
C GLY A 215 10.73 -12.90 7.81
N SER A 216 10.54 -12.62 6.52
CA SER A 216 9.23 -12.70 5.87
C SER A 216 8.91 -14.13 5.46
N GLU A 217 7.63 -14.50 5.44
CA GLU A 217 7.18 -15.80 4.90
C GLU A 217 7.58 -15.98 3.43
N ALA A 218 7.71 -14.87 2.68
CA ALA A 218 8.16 -14.86 1.30
C ALA A 218 9.60 -15.39 1.13
N THR A 219 10.43 -15.40 2.19
CA THR A 219 11.79 -15.94 2.13
C THR A 219 11.79 -17.44 1.81
N ALA A 220 10.84 -18.21 2.36
CA ALA A 220 10.75 -19.64 2.09
C ALA A 220 10.34 -19.92 0.63
N ASP A 221 9.36 -19.18 0.13
CA ASP A 221 8.93 -19.23 -1.27
C ASP A 221 10.08 -18.84 -2.24
N ALA A 222 10.86 -17.82 -1.88
CA ALA A 222 12.02 -17.38 -2.66
C ALA A 222 13.11 -18.46 -2.72
N LEU A 223 13.38 -19.13 -1.60
CA LEU A 223 14.33 -20.26 -1.56
C LEU A 223 13.85 -21.43 -2.41
N ALA A 224 12.56 -21.79 -2.34
CA ALA A 224 11.99 -22.81 -3.22
C ALA A 224 12.15 -22.43 -4.70
N LEU A 225 11.82 -21.18 -5.06
CA LEU A 225 12.02 -20.67 -6.41
C LEU A 225 13.50 -20.76 -6.85
N LEU A 226 14.46 -20.41 -5.99
CA LEU A 226 15.88 -20.55 -6.29
C LEU A 226 16.28 -22.00 -6.56
N VAL A 227 15.83 -22.95 -5.73
CA VAL A 227 16.08 -24.39 -5.94
C VAL A 227 15.59 -24.79 -7.33
N PHE A 228 14.35 -24.43 -7.67
CA PHE A 228 13.77 -24.71 -8.97
C PHE A 228 14.59 -24.10 -10.12
N CYS A 229 14.89 -22.79 -10.06
CA CYS A 229 15.63 -22.12 -11.12
C CYS A 229 17.05 -22.68 -11.29
N TYR A 230 17.76 -22.99 -10.21
CA TYR A 230 19.09 -23.58 -10.29
C TYR A 230 19.08 -25.01 -10.85
N GLN A 231 18.03 -25.80 -10.57
CA GLN A 231 17.83 -27.10 -11.22
C GLN A 231 17.61 -26.95 -12.73
N GLN A 232 16.76 -26.00 -13.13
CA GLN A 232 16.47 -25.74 -14.55
C GLN A 232 17.67 -25.17 -15.31
N MET A 233 18.63 -24.55 -14.61
CA MET A 233 19.88 -24.05 -15.16
C MET A 233 21.03 -25.06 -15.09
N GLU A 234 20.78 -26.29 -14.63
CA GLU A 234 21.80 -27.34 -14.46
C GLU A 234 22.94 -26.94 -13.51
N LEU A 235 22.60 -26.22 -12.44
CA LEU A 235 23.54 -25.76 -11.39
C LEU A 235 23.29 -26.53 -10.07
N PRO A 236 23.66 -27.84 -10.00
CA PRO A 236 23.25 -28.73 -8.91
C PRO A 236 23.79 -28.30 -7.55
N THR A 237 25.01 -27.78 -7.47
CA THR A 237 25.61 -27.32 -6.20
C THR A 237 24.80 -26.18 -5.58
N LEU A 238 24.38 -25.21 -6.38
CA LEU A 238 23.59 -24.07 -5.91
C LEU A 238 22.17 -24.51 -5.54
N ALA A 239 21.57 -25.38 -6.35
CA ALA A 239 20.26 -25.96 -6.06
C ALA A 239 20.27 -26.71 -4.72
N GLN A 240 21.23 -27.60 -4.51
CA GLN A 240 21.35 -28.40 -3.29
C GLN A 240 21.62 -27.52 -2.06
N THR A 241 22.48 -26.51 -2.20
CA THR A 241 22.75 -25.57 -1.10
C THR A 241 21.49 -24.84 -0.65
N ASN A 242 20.72 -24.29 -1.60
CA ASN A 242 19.47 -23.59 -1.27
C ASN A 242 18.39 -24.54 -0.75
N LEU A 243 18.35 -25.78 -1.24
CA LEU A 243 17.43 -26.81 -0.77
C LEU A 243 17.71 -27.18 0.69
N LEU A 244 18.98 -27.31 1.08
CA LEU A 244 19.38 -27.54 2.46
C LEU A 244 18.97 -26.38 3.37
N ILE A 245 19.18 -25.13 2.93
CA ILE A 245 18.75 -23.94 3.67
C ILE A 245 17.22 -23.95 3.86
N LEU A 246 16.47 -24.21 2.78
CA LEU A 246 15.02 -24.30 2.83
C LEU A 246 14.55 -25.39 3.78
N LYS A 247 15.11 -26.61 3.68
CA LYS A 247 14.74 -27.75 4.52
C LYS A 247 15.04 -27.52 5.99
N ASN A 248 16.18 -26.90 6.30
CA ASN A 248 16.59 -26.66 7.68
C ASN A 248 15.78 -25.55 8.36
N ASN A 249 15.41 -24.50 7.64
CA ASN A 249 14.71 -23.33 8.21
C ASN A 249 13.18 -23.41 8.04
N PHE A 250 12.69 -24.08 7.00
CA PHE A 250 11.28 -24.15 6.64
C PHE A 250 10.84 -25.57 6.25
N PRO A 251 10.95 -26.57 7.16
CA PRO A 251 10.68 -27.97 6.85
C PRO A 251 9.21 -28.23 6.44
N ASN A 252 8.28 -27.42 6.93
CA ASN A 252 6.84 -27.56 6.65
C ASN A 252 6.39 -26.74 5.42
N HIS A 253 7.33 -26.28 4.58
CA HIS A 253 7.00 -25.48 3.42
C HIS A 253 6.28 -26.30 2.34
N ALA A 254 5.30 -25.70 1.66
CA ALA A 254 4.42 -26.39 0.70
C ALA A 254 5.13 -26.96 -0.55
N SER A 255 6.39 -26.56 -0.76
CA SER A 255 7.26 -27.13 -1.79
C SER A 255 7.73 -28.56 -1.50
N PHE A 256 7.55 -29.08 -0.29
CA PHE A 256 7.87 -30.46 0.08
C PHE A 256 6.64 -31.37 -0.06
N ASP A 257 6.84 -32.62 -0.45
CA ASP A 257 5.80 -33.66 -0.43
C ASP A 257 5.68 -34.30 0.96
N GLU A 258 4.75 -35.27 1.10
CA GLU A 258 4.53 -36.01 2.35
C GLU A 258 5.78 -36.79 2.82
N ASN A 259 6.71 -37.09 1.91
CA ASN A 259 7.97 -37.77 2.19
C ASN A 259 9.12 -36.80 2.53
N GLY A 260 8.88 -35.49 2.43
CA GLY A 260 9.89 -34.45 2.65
C GLY A 260 10.83 -34.23 1.46
N ASP A 261 10.45 -34.71 0.28
CA ASP A 261 11.15 -34.49 -0.99
C ASP A 261 10.62 -33.26 -1.71
N TYR A 262 11.48 -32.61 -2.48
CA TYR A 262 11.16 -31.36 -3.16
C TYR A 262 10.27 -31.60 -4.40
N ARG A 263 9.03 -31.13 -4.35
CA ARG A 263 7.96 -31.40 -5.35
C ARG A 263 8.26 -30.92 -6.75
N TYR A 264 8.92 -29.76 -6.88
CA TYR A 264 9.18 -29.12 -8.17
C TYR A 264 10.50 -29.55 -8.81
N GLY A 265 11.04 -30.72 -8.42
CA GLY A 265 12.34 -31.26 -8.86
C GLY A 265 12.47 -31.50 -10.37
N ALA A 266 13.62 -32.06 -10.78
CA ALA A 266 14.12 -32.21 -12.15
C ALA A 266 13.14 -32.75 -13.24
N ASN A 267 12.00 -33.32 -12.84
CA ASN A 267 10.98 -33.87 -13.73
C ASN A 267 9.92 -32.85 -14.17
N TYR A 268 10.04 -31.58 -13.76
CA TYR A 268 9.15 -30.53 -14.21
C TYR A 268 9.43 -30.12 -15.67
N GLU A 269 8.69 -30.72 -16.60
CA GLU A 269 8.77 -30.44 -18.04
C GLU A 269 7.58 -29.58 -18.52
N LEU A 270 7.79 -28.27 -18.64
CA LEU A 270 6.82 -27.35 -19.29
C LEU A 270 6.47 -27.76 -20.73
N ASP A 271 7.33 -28.52 -21.41
CA ASP A 271 7.13 -28.90 -22.83
C ASP A 271 6.27 -30.16 -23.02
N LYS A 272 5.89 -30.86 -21.93
CA LYS A 272 4.91 -31.96 -21.97
C LYS A 272 3.49 -31.41 -22.15
N ARG A 273 3.19 -30.95 -23.37
CA ARG A 273 1.83 -30.60 -23.78
C ARG A 273 0.96 -31.85 -23.81
N SER A 274 -0.10 -31.85 -22.99
CA SER A 274 -1.17 -32.85 -23.00
C SER A 274 -1.74 -33.04 -24.42
N ARG A 275 -2.26 -34.23 -24.73
CA ARG A 275 -2.90 -34.47 -26.05
C ARG A 275 -4.05 -33.50 -26.28
N LEU A 276 -4.79 -33.16 -25.22
CA LEU A 276 -5.86 -32.17 -25.26
C LEU A 276 -5.32 -30.77 -25.60
N ASN A 277 -4.16 -30.40 -25.06
CA ASN A 277 -3.49 -29.15 -25.39
C ASN A 277 -3.01 -29.09 -26.84
N ARG A 278 -2.43 -30.19 -27.34
CA ARG A 278 -2.00 -30.29 -28.74
C ARG A 278 -3.18 -30.20 -29.71
N LEU A 279 -4.28 -30.90 -29.40
CA LEU A 279 -5.49 -30.94 -30.23
C LEU A 279 -6.25 -29.60 -30.23
N SER A 280 -6.21 -28.88 -29.11
CA SER A 280 -6.85 -27.57 -28.97
C SER A 280 -5.95 -26.39 -29.39
N PHE A 281 -4.82 -26.65 -30.06
CA PHE A 281 -3.84 -25.63 -30.44
C PHE A 281 -3.37 -24.75 -29.28
N GLY A 282 -3.29 -25.32 -28.07
CA GLY A 282 -2.85 -24.61 -26.88
C GLY A 282 -3.98 -23.99 -26.05
N PHE A 283 -5.24 -24.08 -26.48
CA PHE A 283 -6.37 -23.45 -25.81
C PHE A 283 -6.79 -24.16 -24.51
N LEU A 284 -6.77 -25.50 -24.50
CA LEU A 284 -7.13 -26.31 -23.33
C LEU A 284 -5.90 -26.94 -22.69
N ASP A 285 -5.85 -27.04 -21.36
CA ASP A 285 -4.81 -27.78 -20.62
C ASP A 285 -3.36 -27.33 -20.91
N ALA A 286 -3.15 -26.01 -20.99
CA ALA A 286 -1.82 -25.44 -21.18
C ALA A 286 -0.90 -25.75 -19.98
N PRO A 287 0.34 -26.20 -20.21
CA PRO A 287 1.30 -26.47 -19.14
C PRO A 287 1.52 -25.19 -18.32
N ARG A 288 1.28 -25.27 -17.01
CA ARG A 288 1.36 -24.14 -16.08
C ARG A 288 2.67 -24.21 -15.31
N ALA A 289 3.46 -23.14 -15.40
CA ALA A 289 4.63 -22.89 -14.54
C ALA A 289 4.29 -23.11 -13.07
N PRO A 290 5.20 -23.67 -12.24
CA PRO A 290 4.98 -23.69 -10.81
C PRO A 290 4.88 -22.26 -10.32
N VAL A 291 3.99 -22.03 -9.36
CA VAL A 291 3.82 -20.74 -8.70
C VAL A 291 4.36 -20.91 -7.29
N PHE A 292 5.38 -20.13 -6.97
CA PHE A 292 5.98 -20.07 -5.64
C PHE A 292 5.22 -19.03 -4.82
N ASP A 293 4.09 -19.45 -4.25
CA ASP A 293 3.29 -18.70 -3.29
C ASP A 293 2.61 -19.67 -2.32
N SER A 294 3.17 -19.81 -1.13
CA SER A 294 2.68 -20.66 -0.04
C SER A 294 1.29 -20.28 0.49
N ARG A 295 0.72 -19.13 0.10
CA ARG A 295 -0.60 -18.67 0.56
C ARG A 295 -1.76 -19.20 -0.27
N GLU A 296 -1.48 -19.62 -1.50
CA GLU A 296 -2.49 -20.14 -2.43
C GLU A 296 -2.67 -21.67 -2.33
N GLN A 297 -1.96 -22.32 -1.41
CA GLN A 297 -1.88 -23.79 -1.29
C GLN A 297 -2.56 -24.31 -0.02
#